data_AF-A0A4Q2Y8M8-F1
#
_entry.id   AF-A0A4Q2Y8M8-F1
#
_cell.length_a   1.000
_cell.length_b   1.000
_cell.length_c   1.000
_cell.angle_alpha   90.00
_cell.angle_beta   90.00
_cell.angle_gamma   90.00
#
_symmetry.space_group_name_H-M   'P 1'
#
loop_
_entity.id
_entity.type
_entity.pdbx_description
1 polymer ?
#
loop_
_entity_poly.entity_id
_entity_poly.type
_entity_poly.pdbx_seq_one_letter_code
_entity_poly.pdbx_strand_id
1 'polypeptide(L)'
;MINSRLIPYISGGGDAATVAEQFIDRTKNDEALASKSFAANAMINGAFNVNSTSVDAWRAVLSSMRDAAVSGYSANGTNVRYGVGEKTAFVRTGLALQGPADDSMQDNLIRWAGFRALTDDQIESLANGIVEEIRARNEEDDAPSLSLGDFINRRLDNASSLHALKGILQTAIDKTDINQRSHQDSNSISSAALPATRLAGLTNRSALDGFTGDGAPPMLTQGDLLIGLAPIITVRGDTFTIRSYGEAKASNGTTILARAWCEATVQRVPDYVDPQDPADFDIGFDENADIMNSNLSEANKLFGRRFIMTSFRWLSASEV
;
A
#
# COMPACT_ATOMS: atom_id res chain seq x y z
N MET A 1 -6.88 -3.63 -17.35
CA MET A 1 -7.50 -2.34 -17.00
C MET A 1 -6.42 -1.44 -16.47
N ILE A 2 -6.28 -0.23 -17.01
CA ILE A 2 -5.40 0.80 -16.45
C ILE A 2 -6.00 1.20 -15.09
N ASN A 3 -5.14 1.39 -14.09
CA ASN A 3 -5.53 1.86 -12.75
C ASN A 3 -6.37 3.15 -12.86
N SER A 4 -7.62 3.12 -12.40
CA SER A 4 -8.56 4.25 -12.49
C SER A 4 -8.18 5.45 -11.62
N ARG A 5 -7.20 5.28 -10.72
CA ARG A 5 -6.63 6.36 -9.91
C ARG A 5 -5.46 7.06 -10.60
N LEU A 6 -4.98 6.55 -11.74
CA LEU A 6 -3.96 7.25 -12.51
C LEU A 6 -4.54 8.55 -13.08
N ILE A 7 -3.87 9.65 -12.82
CA ILE A 7 -4.18 10.97 -13.35
C ILE A 7 -2.98 11.47 -14.18
N PRO A 8 -3.22 12.12 -15.32
CA PRO A 8 -2.14 12.70 -16.11
C PRO A 8 -1.47 13.84 -15.35
N TYR A 9 -0.15 13.93 -15.48
CA TYR A 9 0.67 15.05 -15.05
C TYR A 9 1.28 15.72 -16.27
N ILE A 10 1.07 17.03 -16.39
CA ILE A 10 1.60 17.83 -17.50
C ILE A 10 2.57 18.86 -16.91
N SER A 11 3.85 18.67 -17.21
CA SER A 11 4.91 19.63 -16.89
C SER A 11 4.73 20.91 -17.72
N GLY A 12 4.86 22.09 -17.10
CA GLY A 12 5.05 23.36 -17.83
C GLY A 12 3.82 24.04 -18.45
N GLY A 13 2.61 23.48 -18.33
CA GLY A 13 1.40 24.04 -18.94
C GLY A 13 1.35 23.78 -20.45
N GLY A 14 0.27 23.17 -20.92
CA GLY A 14 0.09 22.75 -22.31
C GLY A 14 -1.19 21.94 -22.47
N ASP A 15 -1.62 21.72 -23.71
CA ASP A 15 -2.76 20.86 -24.00
C ASP A 15 -2.38 19.38 -23.90
N ALA A 16 -3.26 18.58 -23.31
CA ALA A 16 -3.02 17.16 -23.05
C ALA A 16 -2.82 16.36 -24.35
N ALA A 17 -3.48 16.76 -25.45
CA ALA A 17 -3.34 16.08 -26.73
C ALA A 17 -1.94 16.26 -27.31
N THR A 18 -1.38 17.47 -27.24
CA THR A 18 -0.02 17.74 -27.72
C THR A 18 1.03 16.94 -26.95
N VAL A 19 0.91 16.84 -25.63
CA VAL A 19 1.84 16.04 -24.81
C VAL A 19 1.73 14.55 -25.14
N ALA A 20 0.52 14.06 -25.39
CA ALA A 20 0.31 12.67 -25.80
C ALA A 20 0.92 12.36 -27.18
N GLU A 21 0.77 13.25 -28.15
CA GLU A 21 1.40 13.12 -29.48
C GLU A 21 2.93 13.10 -29.37
N GLN A 22 3.51 14.04 -28.61
CA GLN A 22 4.95 14.09 -28.37
C GLN A 22 5.47 12.82 -27.68
N PHE A 23 4.72 12.29 -26.71
CA PHE A 23 5.04 11.02 -26.07
C PHE A 23 5.07 9.89 -27.09
N ILE A 24 4.00 9.70 -27.87
CA ILE A 24 3.91 8.62 -28.87
C ILE A 24 5.06 8.73 -29.87
N ASP A 25 5.35 9.92 -30.38
CA ASP A 25 6.41 10.13 -31.36
C ASP A 25 7.81 9.86 -30.78
N ARG A 26 8.05 10.25 -29.53
CA ARG A 26 9.33 10.03 -28.82
C ARG A 26 9.55 8.55 -28.49
N THR A 27 8.49 7.80 -28.18
CA THR A 27 8.59 6.44 -27.61
C THR A 27 8.26 5.32 -28.60
N LYS A 28 7.84 5.64 -29.83
CA LYS A 28 7.32 4.67 -30.82
C LYS A 28 8.17 3.41 -31.07
N ASN A 29 9.47 3.47 -30.84
CA ASN A 29 10.41 2.38 -31.09
C ASN A 29 11.27 2.00 -29.87
N ASP A 30 10.94 2.50 -28.67
CA ASP A 30 11.73 2.27 -27.45
C ASP A 30 10.80 2.05 -26.25
N GLU A 31 10.61 0.78 -25.88
CA GLU A 31 9.73 0.39 -24.78
C GLU A 31 10.25 0.83 -23.39
N ALA A 32 11.57 0.88 -23.22
CA ALA A 32 12.18 1.34 -21.99
C ALA A 32 11.94 2.85 -21.82
N LEU A 33 12.12 3.62 -22.90
CA LEU A 33 11.78 5.04 -22.92
C LEU A 33 10.28 5.28 -22.77
N ALA A 34 9.43 4.46 -23.40
CA ALA A 34 7.97 4.52 -23.24
C ALA A 34 7.55 4.42 -21.77
N SER A 35 8.13 3.46 -21.05
CA SER A 35 7.84 3.24 -19.63
C SER A 35 8.30 4.41 -18.76
N LYS A 36 9.52 4.92 -18.98
CA LYS A 36 10.08 6.07 -18.24
C LYS A 36 9.29 7.35 -18.51
N SER A 37 9.01 7.65 -19.77
CA SER A 37 8.25 8.84 -20.15
C SER A 37 6.79 8.77 -19.70
N PHE A 38 6.17 7.58 -19.65
CA PHE A 38 4.83 7.41 -19.08
C PHE A 38 4.85 7.73 -17.58
N ALA A 39 5.80 7.17 -16.84
CA ALA A 39 5.94 7.42 -15.41
C ALA A 39 6.20 8.89 -15.08
N ALA A 40 6.90 9.63 -15.95
CA ALA A 40 7.12 11.06 -15.79
C ALA A 40 5.84 11.91 -15.93
N ASN A 41 4.81 11.39 -16.60
CA ASN A 41 3.56 12.10 -16.90
C ASN A 41 2.33 11.46 -16.24
N ALA A 42 2.52 10.60 -15.23
CA ALA A 42 1.43 9.94 -14.52
C ALA A 42 1.60 10.08 -12.99
N MET A 43 0.52 10.44 -12.31
CA MET A 43 0.44 10.44 -10.84
C MET A 43 -0.72 9.56 -10.37
N ILE A 44 -0.72 9.19 -9.09
CA ILE A 44 -1.80 8.40 -8.48
C ILE A 44 -2.62 9.32 -7.56
N ASN A 45 -3.92 9.43 -7.84
CA ASN A 45 -4.85 10.16 -7.00
C ASN A 45 -5.17 9.39 -5.71
N GLY A 46 -4.77 9.95 -4.57
CA GLY A 46 -4.97 9.34 -3.26
C GLY A 46 -4.02 8.17 -2.98
N ALA A 47 -2.75 8.29 -3.39
CA ALA A 47 -1.74 7.31 -3.04
C ALA A 47 -1.64 7.14 -1.52
N PHE A 48 -1.50 5.89 -1.06
CA PHE A 48 -1.43 5.52 0.34
C PHE A 48 -0.05 4.96 0.67
N ASN A 49 0.64 5.57 1.63
CA ASN A 49 1.93 5.05 2.08
C ASN A 49 1.72 3.87 3.03
N VAL A 50 2.15 2.67 2.62
CA VAL A 50 2.03 1.44 3.41
C VAL A 50 2.84 1.47 4.70
N ASN A 51 3.83 2.37 4.82
CA ASN A 51 4.59 2.57 6.05
C ASN A 51 3.83 3.42 7.09
N SER A 52 2.57 3.80 6.83
CA SER A 52 1.74 4.53 7.79
C SER A 52 1.57 3.73 9.09
N THR A 53 1.90 4.37 10.21
CA THR A 53 1.67 3.83 11.57
C THR A 53 0.39 4.37 12.22
N SER A 54 -0.48 5.00 11.43
CA SER A 54 -1.80 5.46 11.86
C SER A 54 -2.84 4.37 11.65
N VAL A 55 -3.45 3.93 12.75
CA VAL A 55 -4.53 2.92 12.75
C VAL A 55 -5.74 3.45 11.99
N ASP A 56 -6.13 4.72 12.19
CA ASP A 56 -7.26 5.32 11.49
C ASP A 56 -7.04 5.43 9.98
N ALA A 57 -5.81 5.66 9.55
CA ALA A 57 -5.48 5.68 8.12
C ALA A 57 -5.67 4.29 7.49
N TRP A 58 -5.23 3.23 8.17
CA TRP A 58 -5.45 1.85 7.73
C TRP A 58 -6.93 1.47 7.75
N ARG A 59 -7.68 1.84 8.80
CA ARG A 59 -9.14 1.64 8.87
C ARG A 59 -9.83 2.28 7.68
N ALA A 60 -9.56 3.56 7.42
CA ALA A 60 -10.19 4.30 6.32
C ALA A 60 -9.94 3.66 4.94
N VAL A 61 -8.74 3.12 4.70
CA VAL A 61 -8.42 2.43 3.45
C VAL A 61 -9.11 1.07 3.37
N LEU A 62 -9.03 0.26 4.43
CA LEU A 62 -9.64 -1.07 4.50
C LEU A 62 -11.16 -1.03 4.44
N SER A 63 -11.79 0.04 4.93
CA SER A 63 -13.25 0.25 4.92
C SER A 63 -13.76 1.05 3.72
N SER A 64 -12.93 1.29 2.69
CA SER A 64 -13.29 2.16 1.56
C SER A 64 -14.50 1.68 0.75
N MET A 65 -14.85 0.40 0.85
CA MET A 65 -16.02 -0.23 0.22
C MET A 65 -17.05 -0.72 1.25
N ARG A 66 -17.11 -0.12 2.44
CA ARG A 66 -18.14 -0.43 3.44
C ARG A 66 -19.54 -0.31 2.83
N ASP A 67 -20.42 -1.26 3.16
CA ASP A 67 -21.80 -1.38 2.64
C ASP A 67 -21.92 -1.59 1.11
N ALA A 68 -20.81 -1.70 0.37
CA ALA A 68 -20.86 -1.90 -1.07
C ALA A 68 -21.31 -3.33 -1.40
N ALA A 69 -22.40 -3.46 -2.14
CA ALA A 69 -22.89 -4.76 -2.59
C ALA A 69 -21.93 -5.42 -3.59
N VAL A 70 -21.72 -6.73 -3.44
CA VAL A 70 -20.84 -7.52 -4.30
C VAL A 70 -21.64 -8.10 -5.47
N SER A 71 -21.16 -7.87 -6.69
CA SER A 71 -21.75 -8.48 -7.89
C SER A 71 -21.40 -9.97 -7.97
N GLY A 72 -22.36 -10.78 -8.38
CA GLY A 72 -22.17 -12.21 -8.53
C GLY A 72 -23.27 -12.90 -9.33
N TYR A 73 -23.22 -14.23 -9.32
CA TYR A 73 -24.25 -15.09 -9.88
C TYR A 73 -24.90 -15.90 -8.76
N SER A 74 -26.22 -16.11 -8.87
CA SER A 74 -26.91 -17.14 -8.08
C SER A 74 -26.57 -18.53 -8.58
N ALA A 75 -26.90 -19.57 -7.79
CA ALA A 75 -26.83 -20.97 -8.19
C ALA A 75 -27.58 -21.28 -9.51
N ASN A 76 -28.58 -20.46 -9.87
CA ASN A 76 -29.38 -20.59 -11.10
C ASN A 76 -28.82 -19.75 -12.26
N GLY A 77 -27.60 -19.21 -12.16
CA GLY A 77 -26.93 -18.45 -13.22
C GLY A 77 -27.49 -17.04 -13.45
N THR A 78 -28.34 -16.53 -12.56
CA THR A 78 -28.88 -15.16 -12.66
C THR A 78 -27.95 -14.17 -11.97
N ASN A 79 -27.76 -12.98 -12.54
CA ASN A 79 -27.03 -11.88 -11.91
C ASN A 79 -27.65 -11.51 -10.55
N VAL A 80 -26.84 -11.43 -9.52
CA VAL A 80 -27.23 -11.05 -8.15
C VAL A 80 -26.27 -9.99 -7.63
N ARG A 81 -26.78 -9.12 -6.75
CA ARG A 81 -25.95 -8.24 -5.92
C ARG A 81 -26.10 -8.66 -4.47
N TYR A 82 -25.04 -9.21 -3.90
CA TYR A 82 -25.00 -9.64 -2.52
C TYR A 82 -24.76 -8.42 -1.62
N GLY A 83 -25.78 -8.03 -0.86
CA GLY A 83 -25.63 -7.04 0.20
C GLY A 83 -24.79 -7.61 1.34
N VAL A 84 -23.93 -6.79 1.92
CA VAL A 84 -23.05 -7.19 3.03
C VAL A 84 -23.43 -6.54 4.36
N GLY A 85 -24.46 -5.68 4.37
CA GLY A 85 -24.81 -4.84 5.51
C GLY A 85 -23.64 -3.93 5.90
N GLU A 86 -23.59 -3.56 7.17
CA GLU A 86 -22.57 -2.71 7.84
C GLU A 86 -21.18 -3.40 7.93
N LYS A 87 -20.74 -4.00 6.84
CA LYS A 87 -19.48 -4.75 6.69
C LYS A 87 -18.76 -4.29 5.43
N THR A 88 -17.47 -4.63 5.34
CA THR A 88 -16.67 -4.42 4.13
C THR A 88 -16.28 -5.75 3.50
N ALA A 89 -16.61 -5.92 2.21
CA ALA A 89 -16.38 -7.15 1.47
C ALA A 89 -14.94 -7.25 0.91
N PHE A 90 -14.35 -8.44 1.03
CA PHE A 90 -13.08 -8.82 0.40
C PHE A 90 -13.36 -10.03 -0.49
N VAL A 91 -13.34 -9.80 -1.80
CA VAL A 91 -13.77 -10.78 -2.81
C VAL A 91 -12.59 -11.17 -3.67
N ARG A 92 -12.21 -12.45 -3.60
CA ARG A 92 -11.11 -13.00 -4.39
C ARG A 92 -11.46 -13.15 -5.88
N THR A 93 -12.72 -13.44 -6.18
CA THR A 93 -13.21 -13.65 -7.54
C THR A 93 -13.88 -12.39 -8.07
N GLY A 94 -13.77 -12.14 -9.38
CA GLY A 94 -14.41 -10.96 -9.98
C GLY A 94 -15.95 -10.98 -9.89
N LEU A 95 -16.54 -12.17 -9.81
CA LEU A 95 -17.97 -12.39 -9.58
C LEU A 95 -18.12 -13.48 -8.53
N ALA A 96 -18.83 -13.16 -7.44
CA ALA A 96 -19.09 -14.13 -6.37
C ALA A 96 -20.15 -15.14 -6.82
N LEU A 97 -20.05 -16.39 -6.37
CA LEU A 97 -21.05 -17.43 -6.66
C LEU A 97 -22.06 -17.60 -5.51
N GLN A 98 -21.76 -17.03 -4.35
CA GLN A 98 -22.61 -17.04 -3.17
C GLN A 98 -22.32 -15.81 -2.29
N GLY A 99 -23.19 -15.56 -1.31
CA GLY A 99 -23.11 -14.43 -0.39
C GLY A 99 -21.95 -14.47 0.62
N PRO A 100 -21.90 -13.51 1.56
CA PRO A 100 -20.88 -13.45 2.60
C PRO A 100 -20.94 -14.68 3.50
N ALA A 101 -19.79 -15.31 3.76
CA ALA A 101 -19.71 -16.53 4.55
C ALA A 101 -19.74 -16.31 6.07
N ASP A 102 -19.70 -15.05 6.50
CA ASP A 102 -19.53 -14.67 7.91
C ASP A 102 -20.71 -15.08 8.80
N ASP A 103 -21.89 -15.25 8.22
CA ASP A 103 -23.14 -15.42 8.97
C ASP A 103 -23.71 -16.86 8.90
N SER A 104 -23.12 -17.77 8.12
CA SER A 104 -23.68 -19.12 7.96
C SER A 104 -22.63 -20.19 7.60
N MET A 105 -22.18 -20.96 8.60
CA MET A 105 -21.21 -22.06 8.43
C MET A 105 -21.83 -23.45 8.18
N GLN A 106 -23.16 -23.58 8.12
CA GLN A 106 -23.77 -24.91 7.96
C GLN A 106 -23.80 -25.40 6.51
N ASP A 107 -23.34 -24.60 5.56
CA ASP A 107 -23.32 -24.95 4.14
C ASP A 107 -21.89 -25.01 3.59
N ASN A 108 -21.41 -26.24 3.35
CA ASN A 108 -20.13 -26.49 2.68
C ASN A 108 -20.02 -25.76 1.33
N LEU A 109 -21.13 -25.45 0.64
CA LEU A 109 -21.09 -24.65 -0.58
C LEU A 109 -20.61 -23.22 -0.31
N ILE A 110 -21.03 -22.59 0.80
CA ILE A 110 -20.68 -21.19 1.10
C ILE A 110 -19.17 -21.04 1.33
N ARG A 111 -18.51 -22.05 1.90
CA ARG A 111 -17.04 -22.06 2.01
C ARG A 111 -16.35 -21.91 0.66
N TRP A 112 -16.83 -22.59 -0.37
CA TRP A 112 -16.13 -22.68 -1.64
C TRP A 112 -16.68 -21.73 -2.71
N ALA A 113 -17.85 -21.15 -2.49
CA ALA A 113 -18.54 -20.27 -3.43
C ALA A 113 -18.73 -18.83 -2.92
N GLY A 114 -18.65 -18.61 -1.60
CA GLY A 114 -18.89 -17.32 -0.95
C GLY A 114 -17.65 -16.42 -0.91
N PHE A 115 -17.73 -15.36 -0.11
CA PHE A 115 -16.64 -14.41 0.11
C PHE A 115 -16.61 -13.92 1.56
N ARG A 116 -15.57 -13.15 1.93
CA ARG A 116 -15.39 -12.60 3.26
C ARG A 116 -15.96 -11.18 3.37
N ALA A 117 -16.67 -10.86 4.44
CA ALA A 117 -17.10 -9.51 4.78
C ALA A 117 -16.79 -9.20 6.26
N LEU A 118 -15.92 -8.20 6.50
CA LEU A 118 -15.48 -7.85 7.84
C LEU A 118 -16.38 -6.79 8.47
N THR A 119 -16.69 -6.96 9.75
CA THR A 119 -17.29 -5.93 10.60
C THR A 119 -16.29 -4.79 10.88
N ASP A 120 -16.79 -3.64 11.32
CA ASP A 120 -15.92 -2.50 11.66
C ASP A 120 -14.91 -2.84 12.77
N ASP A 121 -15.32 -3.62 13.78
CA ASP A 121 -14.43 -4.10 14.86
C ASP A 121 -13.31 -5.01 14.32
N GLN A 122 -13.62 -5.88 13.37
CA GLN A 122 -12.62 -6.74 12.72
C GLN A 122 -11.65 -5.93 11.85
N ILE A 123 -12.14 -4.88 11.17
CA ILE A 123 -11.28 -3.95 10.42
C ILE A 123 -10.36 -3.19 11.38
N GLU A 124 -10.87 -2.75 12.53
CA GLU A 124 -10.07 -2.09 13.55
C GLU A 124 -9.01 -3.02 14.14
N SER A 125 -9.37 -4.26 14.48
CA SER A 125 -8.40 -5.26 14.95
C SER A 125 -7.33 -5.55 13.89
N LEU A 126 -7.71 -5.66 12.62
CA LEU A 126 -6.76 -5.87 11.52
C LEU A 126 -5.84 -4.65 11.33
N ALA A 127 -6.38 -3.43 11.38
CA ALA A 127 -5.60 -2.20 11.26
C ALA A 127 -4.58 -2.05 12.40
N ASN A 128 -4.97 -2.36 13.63
CA ASN A 128 -4.04 -2.42 14.77
C ASN A 128 -2.93 -3.45 14.52
N GLY A 129 -3.29 -4.68 14.12
CA GLY A 129 -2.32 -5.72 13.81
C GLY A 129 -1.35 -5.32 12.70
N ILE A 130 -1.83 -4.68 11.62
CA ILE A 130 -0.96 -4.19 10.54
C ILE A 130 0.03 -3.16 11.07
N VAL A 131 -0.43 -2.17 11.86
CA VAL A 131 0.44 -1.13 12.44
C VAL A 131 1.46 -1.73 13.40
N GLU A 132 1.08 -2.72 14.21
CA GLU A 132 1.99 -3.45 15.10
C GLU A 132 3.10 -4.16 14.30
N GLU A 133 2.75 -4.90 13.24
CA GLU A 133 3.73 -5.58 12.40
C GLU A 133 4.64 -4.61 11.63
N ILE A 134 4.13 -3.45 11.20
CA ILE A 134 4.95 -2.38 10.59
C ILE A 134 5.97 -1.88 11.61
N ARG A 135 5.54 -1.58 12.84
CA ARG A 135 6.45 -1.08 13.88
C ARG A 135 7.50 -2.11 14.25
N ALA A 136 7.11 -3.37 14.42
CA ALA A 136 8.05 -4.46 14.71
C ALA A 136 9.11 -4.60 13.61
N ARG A 137 8.71 -4.47 12.34
CA ARG A 137 9.64 -4.52 11.22
C ARG A 137 10.60 -3.34 11.21
N ASN A 138 10.07 -2.13 11.42
CA ASN A 138 10.87 -0.92 11.44
C ASN A 138 11.88 -0.91 12.59
N GLU A 139 11.52 -1.48 13.74
CA GLU A 139 12.41 -1.62 14.90
C GLU A 139 13.56 -2.59 14.60
N GLU A 140 13.29 -3.72 13.95
CA GLU A 140 14.31 -4.70 13.55
C GLU A 140 15.27 -4.15 12.49
N ASP A 141 14.76 -3.36 11.53
CA ASP A 141 15.55 -2.86 10.39
C ASP A 141 16.18 -1.48 10.62
N ASP A 142 15.81 -0.79 11.71
CA ASP A 142 16.08 0.63 11.94
C ASP A 142 15.67 1.53 10.73
N ALA A 143 14.66 1.09 9.98
CA ALA A 143 14.20 1.74 8.76
C ALA A 143 12.78 1.30 8.38
N PRO A 144 11.98 2.17 7.73
CA PRO A 144 10.72 1.76 7.10
C PRO A 144 10.99 0.89 5.87
N SER A 145 9.97 0.14 5.42
CA SER A 145 10.09 -0.63 4.18
C SER A 145 10.37 0.27 2.98
N LEU A 146 11.49 0.02 2.29
CA LEU A 146 11.98 0.83 1.19
C LEU A 146 11.43 0.41 -0.19
N SER A 147 10.80 -0.76 -0.27
CA SER A 147 10.16 -1.26 -1.48
C SER A 147 8.87 -2.01 -1.14
N LEU A 148 7.94 -2.09 -2.09
CA LEU A 148 6.72 -2.90 -1.90
C LEU A 148 7.08 -4.38 -1.70
N GLY A 149 8.13 -4.87 -2.35
CA GLY A 149 8.63 -6.23 -2.14
C GLY A 149 9.09 -6.46 -0.71
N ASP A 150 9.79 -5.49 -0.12
CA ASP A 150 10.17 -5.53 1.28
C ASP A 150 8.92 -5.57 2.18
N PHE A 151 7.99 -4.62 2.03
CA PHE A 151 6.75 -4.58 2.82
C PHE A 151 5.89 -5.86 2.72
N ILE A 152 5.72 -6.38 1.50
CA ILE A 152 4.77 -7.48 1.20
C ILE A 152 5.38 -8.84 1.47
N ASN A 153 6.60 -9.10 1.01
CA ASN A 153 7.15 -10.45 1.00
C ASN A 153 7.64 -10.87 2.39
N ARG A 154 7.63 -12.19 2.61
CA ARG A 154 8.32 -12.79 3.75
C ARG A 154 9.83 -12.59 3.63
N ARG A 155 10.53 -12.60 4.76
CA ARG A 155 11.99 -12.59 4.82
C ARG A 155 12.57 -13.98 4.53
N LEU A 156 13.75 -14.02 3.91
CA LEU A 156 14.48 -15.25 3.64
C LEU A 156 15.43 -15.58 4.80
N ASP A 157 14.84 -15.93 5.94
CA ASP A 157 15.57 -16.28 7.17
C ASP A 157 14.94 -17.50 7.86
N ASN A 158 15.48 -17.91 9.01
CA ASN A 158 15.02 -18.99 9.85
C ASN A 158 13.58 -18.75 10.35
N ALA A 159 12.83 -19.83 10.57
CA ALA A 159 11.41 -19.77 10.89
C ALA A 159 11.05 -18.96 12.15
N SER A 160 11.99 -18.78 13.09
CA SER A 160 11.81 -17.97 14.30
C SER A 160 12.00 -16.47 14.07
N SER A 161 12.61 -16.08 12.95
CA SER A 161 12.87 -14.68 12.64
C SER A 161 11.59 -13.96 12.24
N LEU A 162 11.54 -12.65 12.53
CA LEU A 162 10.41 -11.80 12.20
C LEU A 162 10.06 -11.92 10.71
N HIS A 163 8.78 -12.17 10.42
CA HIS A 163 8.23 -12.28 9.07
C HIS A 163 8.93 -13.30 8.15
N ALA A 164 9.64 -14.31 8.69
CA ALA A 164 10.33 -15.32 7.87
C ALA A 164 9.38 -16.31 7.17
N LEU A 165 8.25 -16.60 7.81
CA LEU A 165 7.21 -17.49 7.25
C LEU A 165 6.25 -16.72 6.33
N LYS A 166 5.92 -15.48 6.70
CA LYS A 166 4.83 -14.68 6.14
C LYS A 166 5.18 -13.19 6.23
N GLY A 167 4.74 -12.39 5.27
CA GLY A 167 4.95 -10.92 5.30
C GLY A 167 4.07 -10.21 6.33
N ILE A 168 4.19 -8.88 6.41
CA ILE A 168 3.49 -8.01 7.38
C ILE A 168 1.98 -8.28 7.38
N LEU A 169 1.34 -8.16 6.20
CA LEU A 169 -0.12 -8.23 6.10
C LEU A 169 -0.66 -9.61 6.46
N GLN A 170 0.00 -10.69 6.02
CA GLN A 170 -0.47 -12.04 6.36
C GLN A 170 -0.25 -12.33 7.85
N THR A 171 0.88 -11.89 8.42
CA THR A 171 1.14 -12.04 9.87
C THR A 171 0.10 -11.29 10.69
N ALA A 172 -0.27 -10.07 10.28
CA ALA A 172 -1.33 -9.30 10.93
C ALA A 172 -2.68 -10.03 10.87
N ILE A 173 -3.08 -10.56 9.71
CA ILE A 173 -4.31 -11.35 9.56
C ILE A 173 -4.30 -12.54 10.52
N ASP A 174 -3.20 -13.30 10.56
CA ASP A 174 -3.11 -14.54 11.35
C ASP A 174 -3.12 -14.29 12.87
N LYS A 175 -2.72 -13.09 13.32
CA LYS A 175 -2.83 -12.67 14.72
C LYS A 175 -4.25 -12.27 15.14
N THR A 176 -5.15 -12.05 14.19
CA THR A 176 -6.57 -11.81 14.46
C THR A 176 -7.38 -13.11 14.50
N ASP A 177 -8.64 -13.03 14.92
CA ASP A 177 -9.60 -14.14 14.87
C ASP A 177 -10.35 -14.25 13.52
N ILE A 178 -10.04 -13.38 12.55
CA ILE A 178 -10.79 -13.23 11.30
C ILE A 178 -10.94 -14.57 10.57
N ASN A 179 -9.88 -15.37 10.50
CA ASN A 179 -9.91 -16.66 9.81
C ASN A 179 -10.25 -17.86 10.72
N GLN A 180 -10.40 -17.66 12.04
CA GLN A 180 -10.57 -18.76 12.99
C GLN A 180 -11.76 -19.67 12.64
N ARG A 181 -12.87 -19.07 12.18
CA ARG A 181 -14.07 -19.79 11.77
C ARG A 181 -13.80 -20.76 10.62
N SER A 182 -13.00 -20.36 9.63
CA SER A 182 -12.68 -21.20 8.47
C SER A 182 -11.85 -22.45 8.83
N HIS A 183 -11.20 -22.45 9.99
CA HIS A 183 -10.40 -23.59 10.45
C HIS A 183 -11.20 -24.62 11.27
N GLN A 184 -12.42 -24.32 11.74
CA GLN A 184 -13.13 -25.13 12.75
C GLN A 184 -13.44 -26.58 12.34
N ASP A 185 -13.70 -26.81 11.06
CA ASP A 185 -14.01 -28.10 10.43
C ASP A 185 -12.90 -28.54 9.45
N SER A 186 -11.76 -27.84 9.46
CA SER A 186 -10.61 -28.17 8.65
C SER A 186 -9.67 -29.10 9.42
N ASN A 187 -9.15 -30.12 8.73
CA ASN A 187 -8.07 -30.94 9.30
C ASN A 187 -6.76 -30.13 9.31
N SER A 188 -6.02 -30.22 10.42
CA SER A 188 -4.68 -29.64 10.53
C SER A 188 -3.67 -30.47 9.71
N ILE A 189 -2.79 -29.77 9.01
CA ILE A 189 -1.64 -30.30 8.29
C ILE A 189 -0.42 -29.94 9.13
N SER A 190 0.40 -30.95 9.46
CA SER A 190 1.63 -30.76 10.22
C SER A 190 2.81 -31.40 9.50
N SER A 191 3.85 -30.59 9.32
CA SER A 191 5.17 -30.97 8.84
C SER A 191 5.83 -32.06 9.68
N ALA A 192 5.49 -32.16 10.98
CA ALA A 192 6.02 -33.18 11.88
C ALA A 192 5.56 -34.60 11.51
N ALA A 193 4.44 -34.74 10.81
CA ALA A 193 3.93 -36.04 10.35
C ALA A 193 4.55 -36.49 9.00
N LEU A 194 5.37 -35.66 8.36
CA LEU A 194 5.96 -35.96 7.06
C LEU A 194 7.28 -36.76 7.21
N PRO A 195 7.56 -37.72 6.29
CA PRO A 195 8.81 -38.46 6.31
C PRO A 195 10.01 -37.55 6.02
N ALA A 196 11.18 -37.87 6.59
CA ALA A 196 12.39 -37.06 6.50
C ALA A 196 12.83 -36.73 5.06
N THR A 197 12.55 -37.62 4.11
CA THR A 197 12.84 -37.40 2.67
C THR A 197 12.06 -36.22 2.08
N ARG A 198 10.87 -35.92 2.61
CA ARG A 198 10.04 -34.77 2.20
C ARG A 198 10.45 -33.46 2.86
N LEU A 199 11.30 -33.53 3.90
CA LEU A 199 11.80 -32.39 4.66
C LEU A 199 13.25 -32.03 4.31
N ALA A 200 13.91 -32.81 3.46
CA ALA A 200 15.29 -32.61 3.06
C ALA A 200 15.45 -31.28 2.31
N GLY A 201 16.43 -30.46 2.73
CA GLY A 201 16.72 -29.16 2.11
C GLY A 201 15.78 -28.02 2.49
N LEU A 202 14.76 -28.25 3.32
CA LEU A 202 13.85 -27.19 3.78
C LEU A 202 14.37 -26.54 5.08
N THR A 203 14.71 -25.26 5.01
CA THR A 203 15.07 -24.43 6.18
C THR A 203 13.88 -24.21 7.10
N ASN A 204 12.72 -23.84 6.54
CA ASN A 204 11.52 -23.49 7.31
C ASN A 204 10.44 -24.57 7.16
N ARG A 205 10.56 -25.67 7.90
CA ARG A 205 9.61 -26.80 7.83
C ARG A 205 8.20 -26.44 8.28
N SER A 206 8.07 -25.53 9.25
CA SER A 206 6.77 -25.03 9.72
C SER A 206 5.99 -24.26 8.66
N ALA A 207 6.62 -23.86 7.55
CA ALA A 207 5.91 -23.30 6.40
C ALA A 207 4.99 -24.32 5.70
N LEU A 208 5.15 -25.62 6.00
CA LEU A 208 4.25 -26.69 5.52
C LEU A 208 3.07 -26.94 6.47
N ASP A 209 3.06 -26.32 7.65
CA ASP A 209 1.95 -26.42 8.59
C ASP A 209 0.78 -25.55 8.11
N GLY A 210 -0.45 -26.00 8.35
CA GLY A 210 -1.66 -25.27 7.93
C GLY A 210 -2.93 -26.06 8.15
N PHE A 211 -3.99 -25.70 7.43
CA PHE A 211 -5.27 -26.39 7.45
C PHE A 211 -5.71 -26.77 6.04
N THR A 212 -6.43 -27.89 5.92
CA THR A 212 -6.98 -28.36 4.64
C THR A 212 -7.99 -27.40 4.00
N GLY A 213 -8.57 -26.49 4.78
CA GLY A 213 -9.44 -25.41 4.28
C GLY A 213 -8.68 -24.15 3.84
N ASP A 214 -7.37 -24.06 4.07
CA ASP A 214 -6.56 -22.91 3.69
C ASP A 214 -6.69 -22.63 2.18
N GLY A 215 -6.92 -21.36 1.84
CA GLY A 215 -7.16 -20.95 0.46
C GLY A 215 -8.63 -21.01 0.02
N ALA A 216 -9.57 -21.39 0.90
CA ALA A 216 -10.98 -21.16 0.64
C ALA A 216 -11.27 -19.66 0.37
N PRO A 217 -12.19 -19.29 -0.54
CA PRO A 217 -12.47 -17.89 -0.86
C PRO A 217 -12.84 -16.99 0.33
N PRO A 218 -13.59 -17.45 1.36
CA PRO A 218 -13.89 -16.65 2.53
C PRO A 218 -12.77 -16.56 3.56
N MET A 219 -11.63 -17.22 3.35
CA MET A 219 -10.45 -16.98 4.16
C MET A 219 -9.75 -15.74 3.66
N LEU A 220 -9.58 -14.75 4.52
CA LEU A 220 -8.85 -13.55 4.17
C LEU A 220 -7.37 -13.85 4.08
N THR A 221 -6.75 -13.48 2.97
CA THR A 221 -5.30 -13.58 2.76
C THR A 221 -4.73 -12.22 2.44
N GLN A 222 -3.41 -12.09 2.55
CA GLN A 222 -2.69 -10.90 2.08
C GLN A 222 -3.04 -10.56 0.62
N GLY A 223 -3.23 -11.56 -0.24
CA GLY A 223 -3.62 -11.35 -1.63
C GLY A 223 -4.96 -10.62 -1.76
N ASP A 224 -5.94 -10.96 -0.91
CA ASP A 224 -7.28 -10.34 -0.97
C ASP A 224 -7.24 -8.87 -0.54
N LEU A 225 -6.39 -8.52 0.43
CA LEU A 225 -6.12 -7.11 0.78
C LEU A 225 -5.41 -6.38 -0.37
N LEU A 226 -4.41 -7.02 -0.98
CA LEU A 226 -3.61 -6.43 -2.05
C LEU A 226 -4.42 -6.14 -3.31
N ILE A 227 -5.48 -6.88 -3.61
CA ILE A 227 -6.36 -6.57 -4.75
C ILE A 227 -6.94 -5.15 -4.63
N GLY A 228 -7.42 -4.77 -3.45
CA GLY A 228 -7.96 -3.42 -3.20
C GLY A 228 -6.88 -2.34 -3.03
N LEU A 229 -5.73 -2.72 -2.46
CA LEU A 229 -4.64 -1.80 -2.15
C LEU A 229 -3.73 -1.48 -3.35
N ALA A 230 -3.48 -2.46 -4.23
CA ALA A 230 -2.51 -2.36 -5.33
C ALA A 230 -2.61 -1.09 -6.19
N PRO A 231 -3.80 -0.55 -6.50
CA PRO A 231 -3.91 0.66 -7.30
C PRO A 231 -3.42 1.95 -6.60
N ILE A 232 -3.30 1.95 -5.27
CA ILE A 232 -3.03 3.17 -4.49
C ILE A 232 -1.78 3.08 -3.62
N ILE A 233 -1.27 1.89 -3.31
CA ILE A 233 -0.16 1.75 -2.36
C ILE A 233 1.19 2.20 -2.92
N THR A 234 1.96 2.84 -2.05
CA THR A 234 3.35 3.24 -2.26
C THR A 234 4.13 3.03 -0.96
N VAL A 235 5.45 2.87 -1.04
CA VAL A 235 6.34 2.91 0.15
C VAL A 235 6.88 4.32 0.43
N ARG A 236 6.80 5.20 -0.56
CA ARG A 236 7.29 6.57 -0.49
C ARG A 236 6.12 7.53 -0.30
N GLY A 237 6.25 8.45 0.64
CA GLY A 237 5.39 9.62 0.72
C GLY A 237 5.87 10.71 -0.24
N ASP A 238 4.95 11.26 -1.03
CA ASP A 238 5.21 12.42 -1.90
C ASP A 238 4.45 13.67 -1.45
N THR A 239 3.62 13.58 -0.41
CA THR A 239 2.90 14.73 0.17
C THR A 239 3.20 14.82 1.66
N PHE A 240 3.57 16.01 2.11
CA PHE A 240 4.00 16.27 3.48
C PHE A 240 3.26 17.46 4.03
N THR A 241 2.86 17.38 5.30
CA THR A 241 2.36 18.52 6.05
C THR A 241 3.48 19.01 6.96
N ILE A 242 3.90 20.25 6.75
CA ILE A 242 4.96 20.90 7.51
C ILE A 242 4.31 21.94 8.40
N ARG A 243 4.47 21.78 9.72
CA ARG A 243 4.11 22.80 10.71
C ARG A 243 5.36 23.55 11.12
N SER A 244 5.26 24.86 11.20
CA SER A 244 6.37 25.73 11.58
C SER A 244 5.92 26.76 12.62
N TYR A 245 6.87 27.12 13.47
CA TYR A 245 6.71 28.10 14.55
C TYR A 245 7.82 29.13 14.47
N GLY A 246 7.45 30.40 14.58
CA GLY A 246 8.39 31.52 14.62
C GLY A 246 8.13 32.45 15.79
N GLU A 247 9.20 32.95 16.39
CA GLU A 247 9.14 34.00 17.42
C GLU A 247 9.97 35.21 17.01
N ALA A 248 9.41 36.40 17.19
CA ALA A 248 10.16 37.64 17.15
C ALA A 248 10.61 37.99 18.57
N LYS A 249 11.91 38.24 18.78
CA LYS A 249 12.48 38.63 20.07
C LYS A 249 12.84 40.12 20.07
N ALA A 250 12.74 40.76 21.22
CA ALA A 250 13.24 42.11 21.43
C ALA A 250 14.78 42.13 21.37
N SER A 251 15.35 43.33 21.29
CA SER A 251 16.80 43.56 21.23
C SER A 251 17.58 42.99 22.44
N ASN A 252 16.91 42.74 23.56
CA ASN A 252 17.50 42.08 24.73
C ASN A 252 17.66 40.55 24.58
N GLY A 253 17.16 39.95 23.48
CA GLY A 253 17.29 38.53 23.17
C GLY A 253 16.41 37.60 24.01
N THR A 254 15.67 38.10 25.00
CA THR A 254 14.89 37.29 25.96
C THR A 254 13.40 37.56 25.92
N THR A 255 12.98 38.79 25.61
CA THR A 255 11.56 39.13 25.54
C THR A 255 10.98 38.75 24.18
N ILE A 256 9.95 37.89 24.16
CA ILE A 256 9.24 37.52 22.93
C ILE A 256 8.17 38.57 22.65
N LEU A 257 8.23 39.18 21.48
CA LEU A 257 7.33 40.24 21.01
C LEU A 257 6.14 39.69 20.23
N ALA A 258 6.35 38.63 19.45
CA ALA A 258 5.32 38.02 18.63
C ALA A 258 5.60 36.53 18.41
N ARG A 259 4.53 35.77 18.21
CA ARG A 259 4.56 34.36 17.85
C ARG A 259 3.67 34.13 16.64
N ALA A 260 4.10 33.27 15.74
CA ALA A 260 3.30 32.84 14.60
C ALA A 260 3.48 31.34 14.36
N TRP A 261 2.39 30.69 13.99
CA TRP A 261 2.38 29.29 13.59
C TRP A 261 1.77 29.18 12.21
N CYS A 262 2.35 28.34 11.36
CA CYS A 262 1.79 28.05 10.05
C CYS A 262 1.88 26.56 9.73
N GLU A 263 0.99 26.13 8.84
CA GLU A 263 0.96 24.80 8.29
C GLU A 263 0.99 24.93 6.76
N ALA A 264 1.91 24.21 6.13
CA ALA A 264 2.01 24.11 4.68
C ALA A 264 1.91 22.64 4.26
N THR A 265 1.05 22.35 3.29
CA THR A 265 1.08 21.06 2.60
C THR A 265 1.92 21.20 1.36
N VAL A 266 2.97 20.39 1.25
CA VAL A 266 3.89 20.36 0.12
C VAL A 266 3.81 19.01 -0.58
N GLN A 267 3.83 19.03 -1.90
CA GLN A 267 3.78 17.84 -2.74
C GLN A 267 5.00 17.80 -3.65
N ARG A 268 5.73 16.69 -3.61
CA ARG A 268 6.75 16.36 -4.60
C ARG A 268 6.07 16.07 -5.94
N VAL A 269 6.59 16.66 -7.00
CA VAL A 269 6.12 16.41 -8.38
C VAL A 269 7.21 15.68 -9.19
N PRO A 270 6.85 15.10 -10.35
CA PRO A 270 7.84 14.52 -11.25
C PRO A 270 8.93 15.50 -11.68
N ASP A 271 8.65 16.79 -11.88
CA ASP A 271 9.68 17.73 -12.36
C ASP A 271 10.89 17.86 -11.42
N TYR A 272 12.05 18.12 -11.99
CA TYR A 272 13.23 18.58 -11.25
C TYR A 272 13.12 20.07 -10.86
N VAL A 273 13.96 20.53 -9.92
CA VAL A 273 14.00 21.95 -9.50
C VAL A 273 14.47 22.84 -10.65
N ASP A 274 15.56 22.47 -11.31
CA ASP A 274 16.00 23.09 -12.56
C ASP A 274 15.34 22.37 -13.75
N PRO A 275 14.49 23.07 -14.54
CA PRO A 275 13.76 22.48 -15.65
C PRO A 275 14.63 22.16 -16.87
N GLN A 276 15.93 22.49 -16.87
CA GLN A 276 16.85 22.04 -17.94
C GLN A 276 16.97 20.51 -17.99
N ASP A 277 16.84 19.84 -16.84
CA ASP A 277 16.82 18.38 -16.78
C ASP A 277 15.37 17.87 -16.88
N PRO A 278 15.00 17.10 -17.93
CA PRO A 278 13.65 16.56 -18.06
C PRO A 278 13.31 15.57 -16.95
N ALA A 279 12.02 15.39 -16.66
CA ALA A 279 11.58 14.51 -15.57
C ALA A 279 11.98 13.03 -15.78
N ASP A 280 12.15 12.59 -17.02
CA ASP A 280 12.62 11.25 -17.38
C ASP A 280 14.14 11.16 -17.62
N PHE A 281 14.91 12.17 -17.18
CA PHE A 281 16.37 12.15 -17.26
C PHE A 281 16.94 10.89 -16.59
N ASP A 282 17.83 10.21 -17.31
CA ASP A 282 18.39 8.94 -16.86
C ASP A 282 19.41 9.18 -15.76
N ILE A 283 19.17 8.61 -14.59
CA ILE A 283 20.16 8.54 -13.52
C ILE A 283 21.02 7.32 -13.76
N GLY A 284 22.31 7.54 -13.97
CA GLY A 284 23.28 6.45 -14.08
C GLY A 284 23.52 5.80 -12.71
N PHE A 285 24.10 4.61 -12.73
CA PHE A 285 24.66 3.99 -11.54
C PHE A 285 26.14 3.74 -11.78
N ASP A 286 26.96 3.90 -10.75
CA ASP A 286 28.37 3.52 -10.83
C ASP A 286 28.52 2.00 -10.65
N GLU A 287 29.78 1.54 -10.67
CA GLU A 287 30.12 0.13 -10.46
C GLU A 287 29.73 -0.41 -9.07
N ASN A 288 29.46 0.46 -8.09
CA ASN A 288 29.00 0.13 -6.75
C ASN A 288 27.48 0.26 -6.59
N ALA A 289 26.75 0.52 -7.69
CA ALA A 289 25.32 0.82 -7.70
C ALA A 289 24.94 2.13 -6.98
N ASP A 290 25.90 3.03 -6.74
CA ASP A 290 25.62 4.38 -6.28
C ASP A 290 25.12 5.26 -7.43
N ILE A 291 24.20 6.17 -7.12
CA ILE A 291 23.57 7.03 -8.12
C ILE A 291 24.62 7.99 -8.71
N MET A 292 24.94 7.82 -9.99
CA MET A 292 25.73 8.75 -10.78
C MET A 292 24.85 9.89 -11.30
N ASN A 293 24.76 10.96 -10.51
CA ASN A 293 24.09 12.22 -10.87
C ASN A 293 24.99 13.19 -11.66
N SER A 294 26.10 12.74 -12.24
CA SER A 294 27.14 13.62 -12.82
C SER A 294 26.60 14.56 -13.92
N ASN A 295 25.59 14.12 -14.66
CA ASN A 295 25.00 14.85 -15.77
C ASN A 295 23.81 15.75 -15.40
N LEU A 296 23.35 15.74 -14.14
CA LEU A 296 22.34 16.71 -13.68
C LEU A 296 22.96 18.10 -13.50
N SER A 297 22.14 19.14 -13.63
CA SER A 297 22.51 20.48 -13.18
C SER A 297 22.94 20.49 -11.70
N GLU A 298 23.81 21.43 -11.32
CA GLU A 298 24.26 21.56 -9.92
C GLU A 298 23.09 21.78 -8.95
N ALA A 299 22.03 22.47 -9.39
CA ALA A 299 20.81 22.64 -8.62
C ALA A 299 20.09 21.30 -8.39
N ASN A 300 19.97 20.45 -9.41
CA ASN A 300 19.29 19.16 -9.30
C ASN A 300 20.14 18.10 -8.57
N LYS A 301 21.47 18.19 -8.61
CA LYS A 301 22.35 17.38 -7.75
C LYS A 301 22.10 17.65 -6.26
N LEU A 302 21.86 18.92 -5.91
CA LEU A 302 21.67 19.34 -4.51
C LEU A 302 20.23 19.17 -4.02
N PHE A 303 19.23 19.57 -4.81
CA PHE A 303 17.84 19.64 -4.39
C PHE A 303 16.94 18.56 -5.02
N GLY A 304 17.35 17.98 -6.14
CA GLY A 304 16.60 16.94 -6.83
C GLY A 304 15.24 17.39 -7.36
N ARG A 305 14.20 16.65 -6.97
CA ARG A 305 12.83 16.82 -7.50
C ARG A 305 12.15 18.01 -6.85
N ARG A 306 11.34 18.71 -7.63
CA ARG A 306 10.61 19.90 -7.20
C ARG A 306 9.49 19.54 -6.23
N PHE A 307 9.31 20.41 -5.24
CA PHE A 307 8.15 20.41 -4.35
C PHE A 307 7.31 21.65 -4.63
N ILE A 308 6.00 21.47 -4.70
CA ILE A 308 5.04 22.57 -4.83
C ILE A 308 4.22 22.66 -3.54
N MET A 309 3.94 23.87 -3.10
CA MET A 309 3.03 24.11 -1.99
C MET A 309 1.59 24.04 -2.53
N THR A 310 0.83 23.07 -2.05
CA THR A 310 -0.56 22.86 -2.47
C THR A 310 -1.56 23.54 -1.53
N SER A 311 -1.17 23.79 -0.29
CA SER A 311 -1.96 24.49 0.71
C SER A 311 -1.06 25.22 1.70
N PHE A 312 -1.53 26.37 2.19
CA PHE A 312 -0.90 27.12 3.27
C PHE A 312 -1.96 27.76 4.14
N ARG A 313 -1.80 27.67 5.46
CA ARG A 313 -2.63 28.39 6.43
C ARG A 313 -1.85 28.81 7.66
N TRP A 314 -2.28 29.93 8.24
CA TRP A 314 -1.87 30.34 9.58
C TRP A 314 -2.65 29.54 10.62
N LEU A 315 -1.96 29.11 11.68
CA LEU A 315 -2.55 28.40 12.81
C LEU A 315 -2.68 29.33 14.00
N SER A 316 -3.74 29.12 14.78
CA SER A 316 -3.84 29.65 16.13
C SER A 316 -2.98 28.85 17.11
N ALA A 317 -2.62 29.45 18.24
CA ALA A 317 -1.82 28.79 19.28
C ALA A 317 -2.51 27.54 19.87
N SER A 318 -3.83 27.42 19.76
CA SER A 318 -4.61 26.29 20.27
C SER A 318 -4.69 25.09 19.33
N GLU A 319 -4.25 25.23 18.08
CA GLU A 319 -4.27 24.16 17.06
C GLU A 319 -2.99 23.33 16.99
N VAL A 320 -2.01 23.67 17.84
CA VAL A 320 -0.67 23.08 17.85
C VAL A 320 -0.51 22.12 19.02
#